data_AF-A0A2D3VME1-F1
#
_entry.id   AF-A0A2D3VME1-F1
#
_cell.length_a   1.000
_cell.length_b   1.000
_cell.length_c   1.000
_cell.angle_alpha   90.00
_cell.angle_beta   90.00
_cell.angle_gamma   90.00
#
_symmetry.space_group_name_H-M   'P 1'
#
loop_
_entity.id
_entity.type
_entity.pdbx_description
1 polymer ?
#
loop_
_entity_poly.entity_id
_entity_poly.type
_entity_poly.pdbx_seq_one_letter_code
_entity_poly.pdbx_strand_id
1 'polypeptide(L)'
;MSSNSSSSQDSHYSCSNLDDDDSSRRVNAQKARDQVQRAPTMRNKGDSRYPEHHNNYEGHDFKLQGPLTSFPVNDEAWQPRSQPPATRAIYNENDKDNIEVVYHDKSQGSTGNFSAFSLAIYRERKSRDHDSKDHSE
;
A
#
# COMPACT_ATOMS: atom_id res chain seq x y z
N MET A 1 -22.50 18.57 24.29
CA MET A 1 -22.13 18.13 22.94
C MET A 1 -20.64 17.83 22.95
N SER A 2 -20.26 16.57 23.20
CA SER A 2 -18.85 16.17 23.29
C SER A 2 -18.38 15.72 21.92
N SER A 3 -17.55 16.53 21.27
CA SER A 3 -16.91 16.21 20.00
C SER A 3 -15.89 15.10 20.23
N ASN A 4 -16.31 13.85 20.05
CA ASN A 4 -15.42 12.71 20.11
C ASN A 4 -14.63 12.67 18.79
N SER A 5 -13.49 13.35 18.73
CA SER A 5 -12.52 13.23 17.63
C SER A 5 -11.84 11.85 17.72
N SER A 6 -12.59 10.80 17.38
CA SER A 6 -12.07 9.47 17.14
C SER A 6 -11.24 9.52 15.86
N SER A 7 -9.95 9.83 15.98
CA SER A 7 -8.98 9.38 14.98
C SER A 7 -8.86 7.87 15.12
N SER A 8 -9.83 7.14 14.55
CA SER A 8 -9.67 5.71 14.29
C SER A 8 -8.43 5.57 13.42
N GLN A 9 -7.29 5.23 14.02
CA GLN A 9 -6.07 4.97 13.27
C GLN A 9 -6.22 3.60 12.62
N ASP A 10 -6.92 3.55 11.48
CA ASP A 10 -7.01 2.36 10.66
C ASP A 10 -5.62 1.79 10.35
N SER A 11 -5.55 0.47 10.11
CA SER A 11 -4.28 -0.13 9.69
C SER A 11 -3.81 0.46 8.37
N HIS A 12 -2.51 0.69 8.24
CA HIS A 12 -1.94 1.35 7.06
C HIS A 12 -0.54 0.81 6.75
N TYR A 13 -0.12 1.00 5.51
CA TYR A 13 1.27 0.81 5.08
C TYR A 13 2.03 2.12 5.26
N SER A 14 3.16 2.05 5.95
CA SER A 14 4.03 3.18 6.24
C SER A 14 5.20 3.21 5.26
N CYS A 15 5.25 4.26 4.44
CA CYS A 15 6.31 4.57 3.48
C CYS A 15 7.23 5.63 4.10
N SER A 16 7.88 5.28 5.22
CA SER A 16 8.50 6.25 6.15
C SER A 16 9.62 7.11 5.56
N ASN A 17 10.20 6.69 4.43
CA ASN A 17 11.29 7.41 3.76
C ASN A 17 10.79 8.41 2.71
N LEU A 18 9.47 8.56 2.53
CA LEU A 18 8.88 9.66 1.77
C LEU A 18 8.77 10.93 2.63
N ASP A 19 8.64 12.09 2.00
CA ASP A 19 8.49 13.38 2.69
C ASP A 19 7.23 13.41 3.57
N ASP A 20 7.24 14.16 4.69
CA ASP A 20 6.14 14.18 5.67
C ASP A 20 4.79 14.60 5.08
N ASP A 21 4.82 15.41 4.02
CA ASP A 21 3.69 15.93 3.26
C ASP A 21 3.31 15.08 2.04
N ASP A 22 4.02 13.99 1.75
CA ASP A 22 3.70 13.09 0.64
C ASP A 22 2.42 12.29 0.95
N SER A 23 1.42 12.40 0.08
CA SER A 23 0.14 11.68 0.21
C SER A 23 0.28 10.15 0.17
N SER A 24 1.42 9.64 -0.30
CA SER A 24 1.77 8.22 -0.35
C SER A 24 2.51 7.76 0.91
N ARG A 25 2.87 8.66 1.84
CA ARG A 25 3.60 8.32 3.08
C ARG A 25 2.82 7.36 3.98
N ARG A 26 1.49 7.43 3.94
CA ARG A 26 0.58 6.55 4.68
C ARG A 26 -0.55 6.10 3.76
N VAL A 27 -0.53 4.82 3.39
CA VAL A 27 -1.59 4.23 2.56
C VAL A 27 -2.50 3.40 3.44
N ASN A 28 -3.78 3.77 3.55
CA ASN A 28 -4.76 2.97 4.29
C ASN A 28 -4.84 1.55 3.71
N ALA A 29 -4.71 0.53 4.56
CA ALA A 29 -4.60 -0.85 4.09
C ALA A 29 -5.90 -1.37 3.48
N GLN A 30 -7.06 -0.96 4.02
CA GLN A 30 -8.36 -1.37 3.46
C GLN A 30 -8.56 -0.73 2.09
N LYS A 31 -8.31 0.57 1.95
CA LYS A 31 -8.41 1.26 0.66
C LYS A 31 -7.47 0.69 -0.40
N ALA A 32 -6.25 0.29 -0.01
CA ALA A 32 -5.31 -0.36 -0.93
C ALA A 32 -5.86 -1.70 -1.43
N ARG A 33 -6.41 -2.53 -0.53
CA ARG A 33 -7.07 -3.79 -0.92
C ARG A 33 -8.26 -3.53 -1.84
N ASP A 34 -9.14 -2.59 -1.50
CA ASP A 34 -10.30 -2.24 -2.32
C ASP A 34 -9.89 -1.79 -3.74
N GLN A 35 -8.76 -1.08 -3.87
CA GLN A 35 -8.20 -0.71 -5.18
C GLN A 35 -7.69 -1.92 -5.96
N VAL A 36 -6.96 -2.83 -5.32
CA VAL A 36 -6.47 -4.07 -5.94
C VAL A 36 -7.63 -4.96 -6.39
N GLN A 37 -8.70 -5.05 -5.60
CA GLN A 37 -9.91 -5.79 -5.95
C GLN A 37 -10.61 -5.22 -7.20
N ARG A 38 -10.55 -3.89 -7.37
CA ARG A 38 -11.10 -3.19 -8.55
C ARG A 38 -10.13 -3.15 -9.73
N ALA A 39 -8.87 -3.55 -9.54
CA ALA A 39 -7.89 -3.53 -10.60
C ALA A 39 -8.31 -4.51 -11.71
N PRO A 40 -8.27 -4.09 -12.99
CA PRO A 40 -8.60 -5.00 -14.09
C PRO A 40 -7.64 -6.18 -14.09
N THR A 41 -8.07 -7.33 -14.58
CA THR A 41 -7.13 -8.45 -14.81
C THR A 41 -6.05 -8.00 -15.78
N MET A 42 -4.81 -8.43 -15.53
CA MET A 42 -3.67 -8.12 -16.40
C MET A 42 -4.01 -8.47 -17.86
N ARG A 43 -4.18 -7.45 -18.70
CA ARG A 43 -4.45 -7.62 -20.14
C ARG A 43 -3.15 -7.88 -20.88
N ASN A 44 -3.24 -8.59 -22.01
CA ASN A 44 -2.13 -8.78 -22.94
C ASN A 44 -1.48 -7.43 -23.29
N LYS A 45 -0.14 -7.45 -23.48
CA LYS A 45 0.72 -6.29 -23.80
C LYS A 45 0.02 -5.29 -24.75
N GLY A 46 -0.30 -4.10 -24.25
CA GLY A 46 -0.70 -2.97 -25.11
C GLY A 46 -1.68 -1.96 -24.54
N ASP A 47 -2.49 -2.30 -23.53
CA ASP A 47 -3.73 -1.54 -23.25
C ASP A 47 -3.76 -0.71 -21.94
N SER A 48 -2.78 -0.85 -21.06
CA SER A 48 -2.52 0.09 -19.96
C SER A 48 -1.17 -0.24 -19.34
N ARG A 49 -0.51 0.74 -18.69
CA ARG A 49 0.73 0.46 -17.94
C ARG A 49 0.48 -0.42 -16.71
N TYR A 50 -0.75 -0.51 -16.22
CA TYR A 50 -1.07 -1.20 -14.97
C TYR A 50 -2.43 -1.90 -15.02
N PRO A 51 -2.58 -3.07 -14.35
CA PRO A 51 -1.55 -3.75 -13.59
C PRO A 51 -0.45 -4.37 -14.48
N GLU A 52 0.75 -4.52 -13.92
CA GLU A 52 1.90 -5.10 -14.63
C GLU A 52 2.62 -6.15 -13.78
N HIS A 53 3.37 -7.04 -14.43
CA HIS A 53 4.14 -8.06 -13.73
C HIS A 53 5.23 -7.41 -12.88
N HIS A 54 5.32 -7.85 -11.61
CA HIS A 54 6.36 -7.41 -10.68
C HIS A 54 7.43 -8.49 -10.57
N ASN A 55 8.64 -8.18 -11.07
CA ASN A 55 9.76 -9.13 -11.09
C ASN A 55 10.55 -9.19 -9.77
N ASN A 56 10.28 -8.28 -8.82
CA ASN A 56 11.01 -8.16 -7.56
C ASN A 56 12.54 -8.05 -7.76
N TYR A 57 12.98 -7.12 -8.63
CA TYR A 57 14.41 -6.93 -8.91
C TYR A 57 15.20 -6.47 -7.68
N GLU A 58 14.53 -5.83 -6.75
CA GLU A 58 15.07 -5.37 -5.46
C GLU A 58 15.30 -6.51 -4.47
N GLY A 59 14.75 -7.71 -4.73
CA GLY A 59 14.95 -8.88 -3.87
C GLY A 59 14.24 -8.79 -2.52
N HIS A 60 13.10 -8.11 -2.46
CA HIS A 60 12.28 -8.04 -1.25
C HIS A 60 11.77 -9.43 -0.85
N ASP A 61 11.77 -9.71 0.44
CA ASP A 61 11.22 -10.95 1.01
C ASP A 61 9.70 -10.83 1.18
N PHE A 62 8.97 -10.88 0.07
CA PHE A 62 7.51 -10.86 0.09
C PHE A 62 6.96 -12.16 0.70
N LYS A 63 5.92 -12.02 1.52
CA LYS A 63 5.14 -13.15 2.05
C LYS A 63 4.17 -13.72 1.02
N LEU A 64 4.02 -13.03 -0.11
CA LEU A 64 3.18 -13.42 -1.24
C LEU A 64 3.82 -14.55 -2.03
N GLN A 65 3.01 -15.52 -2.46
CA GLN A 65 3.47 -16.65 -3.27
C GLN A 65 3.07 -16.48 -4.73
N GLY A 66 3.86 -17.04 -5.65
CA GLY A 66 3.55 -17.09 -7.08
C GLY A 66 3.91 -15.83 -7.88
N PRO A 67 3.45 -15.72 -9.14
CA PRO A 67 3.71 -14.56 -9.97
C PRO A 67 3.13 -13.30 -9.33
N LEU A 68 3.98 -12.30 -9.13
CA LEU A 68 3.58 -11.05 -8.51
C LEU A 68 3.12 -10.05 -9.56
N THR A 69 2.14 -9.26 -9.18
CA THR A 69 1.56 -8.18 -9.95
C THR A 69 1.69 -6.89 -9.15
N SER A 70 2.01 -5.79 -9.84
CA SER A 70 2.02 -4.46 -9.27
C SER A 70 0.88 -3.60 -9.81
N PHE A 71 0.26 -2.83 -8.92
CA PHE A 71 -0.78 -1.86 -9.27
C PHE A 71 -0.61 -0.56 -8.46
N PRO A 72 -0.75 0.64 -9.05
CA PRO A 72 -0.62 1.88 -8.30
C PRO A 72 -1.76 2.03 -7.30
N VAL A 73 -1.40 2.40 -6.07
CA VAL A 73 -2.36 2.64 -4.98
C VAL A 73 -1.96 3.89 -4.23
N ASN A 74 -2.94 4.63 -3.72
CA ASN A 74 -2.76 5.74 -2.78
C ASN A 74 -4.01 5.84 -1.88
N ASP A 75 -4.07 6.81 -0.97
CA ASP A 75 -5.23 6.97 -0.08
C ASP A 75 -6.48 7.54 -0.78
N GLU A 76 -6.30 8.15 -1.96
CA GLU A 76 -7.36 8.82 -2.74
C GLU A 76 -7.97 7.97 -3.85
N ALA A 77 -7.49 6.75 -4.03
CA ALA A 77 -7.74 5.89 -5.18
C ALA A 77 -7.17 6.44 -6.51
N TRP A 78 -6.17 5.73 -7.04
CA TRP A 78 -5.53 6.13 -8.29
C TRP A 78 -6.47 5.98 -9.49
N GLN A 79 -6.46 6.97 -10.38
CA GLN A 79 -7.23 6.96 -11.62
C GLN A 79 -6.35 6.54 -12.80
N PRO A 80 -6.78 5.57 -13.64
CA PRO A 80 -6.07 5.21 -14.86
C PRO A 80 -5.79 6.44 -15.73
N ARG A 81 -4.60 6.50 -16.34
CA ARG A 81 -4.09 7.61 -17.18
C ARG A 81 -3.66 8.89 -16.43
N SER A 82 -3.77 8.93 -15.11
CA SER A 82 -3.08 9.94 -14.30
C SER A 82 -1.64 9.52 -13.99
N GLN A 83 -0.80 10.47 -13.56
CA GLN A 83 0.53 10.15 -13.04
C GLN A 83 0.39 9.16 -11.87
N PRO A 84 1.02 7.97 -11.94
CA PRO A 84 0.92 7.03 -10.85
C PRO A 84 1.60 7.58 -9.58
N PRO A 85 1.05 7.30 -8.38
CA PRO A 85 1.65 7.68 -7.10
C PRO A 85 3.04 7.06 -6.90
N ALA A 86 3.74 7.38 -5.82
CA ALA A 86 5.01 6.74 -5.50
C ALA A 86 4.86 5.27 -5.10
N THR A 87 3.66 4.87 -4.70
CA THR A 87 3.32 3.56 -4.11
C THR A 87 2.72 2.58 -5.11
N ARG A 88 3.05 1.30 -4.95
CA ARG A 88 2.45 0.18 -5.68
C ARG A 88 2.02 -0.88 -4.67
N ALA A 89 0.82 -1.42 -4.83
CA ALA A 89 0.45 -2.68 -4.20
C ALA A 89 1.04 -3.82 -5.00
N ILE A 90 1.64 -4.79 -4.31
CA ILE A 90 2.12 -6.05 -4.82
C ILE A 90 1.14 -7.13 -4.36
N TYR A 91 0.69 -7.97 -5.28
CA TYR A 91 -0.30 -9.01 -5.00
C TYR A 91 -0.20 -10.15 -6.04
N ASN A 92 -0.85 -11.28 -5.77
CA ASN A 92 -1.03 -12.35 -6.76
C ASN A 92 -2.42 -12.21 -7.39
N GLU A 93 -2.56 -12.30 -8.72
CA GLU A 93 -3.88 -12.19 -9.37
C GLU A 93 -4.88 -13.27 -8.92
N ASN A 94 -4.39 -14.42 -8.44
CA ASN A 94 -5.21 -15.50 -7.87
C ASN A 94 -5.54 -15.30 -6.38
N ASP A 95 -4.92 -14.33 -5.71
CA ASP A 95 -5.13 -13.99 -4.31
C ASP A 95 -4.95 -12.47 -4.11
N LYS A 96 -6.02 -11.74 -4.41
CA LYS A 96 -6.07 -10.27 -4.31
C LYS A 96 -6.35 -9.78 -2.89
N ASP A 97 -6.61 -10.68 -1.94
CA ASP A 97 -6.89 -10.34 -0.55
C ASP A 97 -5.59 -10.10 0.22
N ASN A 98 -4.56 -10.86 -0.13
CA ASN A 98 -3.21 -10.69 0.39
C ASN A 98 -2.40 -9.75 -0.50
N ILE A 99 -2.09 -8.57 0.04
CA ILE A 99 -1.29 -7.57 -0.64
C ILE A 99 -0.15 -7.10 0.26
N GLU A 100 0.94 -6.68 -0.34
CA GLU A 100 2.00 -5.90 0.28
C GLU A 100 2.15 -4.59 -0.48
N VAL A 101 2.80 -3.58 0.10
CA VAL A 101 2.97 -2.28 -0.57
C VAL A 101 4.45 -1.96 -0.68
N VAL A 102 4.87 -1.51 -1.86
CA VAL A 102 6.19 -0.93 -2.10
C VAL A 102 6.06 0.53 -2.51
N TYR A 103 7.14 1.28 -2.38
CA TYR A 103 7.17 2.69 -2.74
C TYR A 103 8.53 3.11 -3.29
N HIS A 104 8.54 4.13 -4.15
CA HIS A 104 9.78 4.74 -4.62
C HIS A 104 10.49 5.46 -3.48
N ASP A 105 11.56 4.86 -2.99
CA ASP A 105 12.35 5.40 -1.89
C ASP A 105 13.46 6.30 -2.42
N LYS A 106 13.29 7.61 -2.26
CA LYS A 106 14.25 8.62 -2.73
C LYS A 106 15.61 8.48 -2.04
N SER A 107 15.66 7.89 -0.84
CA SER A 107 16.91 7.71 -0.08
C SER A 107 17.82 6.61 -0.62
N GLN A 108 17.26 5.65 -1.37
CA GLN A 108 18.02 4.55 -1.97
C GLN A 108 18.72 4.94 -3.28
N GLY A 109 18.48 6.16 -3.78
CA GLY A 109 18.96 6.62 -5.08
C GLY A 109 18.33 5.86 -6.26
N SER A 110 18.58 6.33 -7.47
CA SER A 110 18.22 5.58 -8.67
C SER A 110 19.34 4.58 -8.96
N THR A 111 19.06 3.28 -8.82
CA THR A 111 20.03 2.25 -9.22
C THR A 111 19.88 1.98 -10.72
N GLY A 112 20.55 2.78 -11.54
CA GLY A 112 20.45 2.72 -13.01
C GLY A 112 19.14 3.30 -13.56
N ASN A 113 18.52 2.61 -14.54
CA ASN A 113 17.26 3.03 -15.17
C ASN A 113 16.00 2.64 -14.37
N PHE A 114 16.16 2.01 -13.20
CA PHE A 114 15.06 1.54 -12.38
C PHE A 114 14.99 2.36 -11.09
N SER A 115 13.80 2.87 -10.79
CA SER A 115 13.53 3.52 -9.52
C SER A 115 13.48 2.45 -8.44
N ALA A 116 14.39 2.50 -7.47
CA ALA A 116 14.44 1.53 -6.39
C ALA A 116 13.14 1.58 -5.57
N PHE A 117 12.49 0.42 -5.44
CA PHE A 117 11.36 0.25 -4.55
C PHE A 117 11.82 -0.21 -3.16
N SER A 118 11.22 0.33 -2.10
CA SER A 118 11.34 -0.17 -0.73
C SER A 118 10.01 -0.79 -0.28
N LEU A 119 10.08 -1.86 0.51
CA LEU A 119 8.90 -2.47 1.13
C LEU A 119 8.35 -1.56 2.24
N ALA A 120 7.06 -1.26 2.18
CA ALA A 120 6.37 -0.47 3.20
C ALA A 120 6.07 -1.33 4.43
N ILE A 121 6.17 -0.72 5.62
CA ILE A 121 5.92 -1.42 6.87
C ILE A 121 4.41 -1.41 7.16
N TYR A 122 3.79 -2.57 7.25
CA TYR A 122 2.41 -2.68 7.72
C TYR A 122 2.30 -2.28 9.19
N ARG A 123 1.36 -1.38 9.50
CA ARG A 123 1.05 -0.90 10.84
C ARG A 123 -0.39 -1.26 11.16
N GLU A 124 -0.57 -2.14 12.15
CA GLU A 124 -1.89 -2.53 12.64
C GLU A 124 -2.61 -1.35 13.30
N ARG A 125 -3.94 -1.42 13.32
CA ARG A 125 -4.77 -0.49 14.09
C ARG A 125 -4.44 -0.66 15.57
N LYS A 126 -4.03 0.42 16.24
CA LYS A 126 -3.98 0.43 17.69
C LYS A 126 -5.41 0.41 18.23
N SER A 127 -5.86 -0.71 18.77
CA SER A 127 -7.02 -0.69 19.66
C SER A 127 -6.67 0.16 20.86
N ARG A 128 -7.47 1.20 21.14
CA ARG A 128 -7.47 1.77 22.48
C ARG A 128 -8.05 0.69 23.38
N ASP A 129 -7.20 0.04 24.17
CA ASP A 129 -7.65 -0.74 25.31
C ASP A 129 -8.44 0.21 26.22
N HIS A 130 -9.76 0.10 26.16
CA HIS A 130 -10.64 0.70 27.15
C HIS A 130 -10.52 -0.22 28.36
N ASP A 131 -9.55 0.09 29.23
CA ASP A 131 -9.47 -0.45 30.58
C ASP A 131 -10.71 0.02 31.34
N SER A 132 -11.82 -0.70 31.17
CA SER A 132 -12.99 -0.55 32.02
C SER A 132 -12.65 -1.17 33.37
N LYS A 133 -12.04 -0.36 34.23
CA LYS A 133 -11.99 -0.66 35.66
C LYS A 133 -13.41 -0.65 36.20
N ASP A 134 -13.89 -1.87 36.42
CA ASP A 134 -14.97 -2.21 37.33
C ASP A 134 -14.66 -1.57 38.70
N HIS A 135 -15.46 -0.58 39.08
CA HIS A 135 -15.56 -0.12 40.46
C HIS A 135 -16.99 -0.35 40.90
N SER A 136 -17.27 -1.62 41.15
CA SER A 136 -18.32 -2.05 42.05
C SER A 136 -17.70 -2.14 43.44
N GLU A 137 -17.95 -1.16 44.30
CA GLU A 137 -18.09 -1.29 45.77
C GLU A 137 -18.63 0.01 46.38
#